data_AF-K2D5M1-F1
#
_entry.id   AF-K2D5M1-F1
#
_cell.length_a   1.000
_cell.length_b   1.000
_cell.length_c   1.000
_cell.angle_alpha   90.00
_cell.angle_beta   90.00
_cell.angle_gamma   90.00
#
_symmetry.space_group_name_H-M   'P 1'
#
loop_
_entity.id
_entity.type
_entity.pdbx_description
1 polymer ?
#
loop_
_entity_poly.entity_id
_entity_poly.type
_entity_poly.pdbx_seq_one_letter_code
_entity_poly.pdbx_strand_id
1 'polypeptide(L)'
;MKIAVLANVKEDAPVSPEDPPGRWDDLDDLKTIEATLKSLVELGHEAKYFPGVIDSIEDIKVFAPDLCFNSSEGHYGNSREAQIPAVLDMLRIPYTCAGVLGMMLSHNKHIAKIQFNLAGLPTARYMVVEDAKDIPES
;
A
#
# COMPACT_ATOMS: atom_id res chain seq x y z
N MET A 1 -3.70 -10.29 -21.26
CA MET A 1 -3.96 -10.64 -19.86
C MET A 1 -4.95 -9.66 -19.29
N LYS A 2 -5.77 -10.09 -18.33
CA LYS A 2 -6.56 -9.22 -17.47
C LYS A 2 -5.71 -8.75 -16.30
N ILE A 3 -5.57 -7.45 -16.13
CA ILE A 3 -4.74 -6.85 -15.09
C ILE A 3 -5.61 -5.94 -14.23
N ALA A 4 -5.71 -6.27 -12.94
CA ALA A 4 -6.35 -5.38 -11.97
C ALA A 4 -5.31 -4.38 -11.45
N VAL A 5 -5.57 -3.08 -11.58
CA VAL A 5 -4.74 -2.04 -10.97
C VAL A 5 -5.37 -1.68 -9.63
N LEU A 6 -4.64 -1.90 -8.54
CA LEU A 6 -5.13 -1.70 -7.18
C LEU A 6 -4.41 -0.52 -6.54
N ALA A 7 -5.14 0.49 -6.09
CA ALA A 7 -4.58 1.67 -5.41
C ALA A 7 -5.57 2.28 -4.42
N ASN A 8 -5.09 3.11 -3.51
CA ASN A 8 -5.93 3.95 -2.65
C ASN A 8 -5.69 5.40 -3.07
N VAL A 9 -6.76 6.14 -3.36
CA VAL A 9 -6.68 7.55 -3.80
C VAL A 9 -7.13 8.51 -2.71
N LYS A 10 -6.56 9.72 -2.73
CA LYS A 10 -6.87 10.78 -1.76
C LYS A 10 -8.33 11.19 -1.78
N GLU A 11 -8.93 11.23 -2.97
CA GLU A 11 -10.28 11.73 -3.19
C GLU A 11 -11.35 10.88 -2.48
N ASP A 12 -11.10 9.58 -2.33
CA ASP A 12 -12.03 8.61 -1.75
C ASP A 12 -11.56 8.09 -0.38
N ALA A 13 -10.50 8.69 0.17
CA ALA A 13 -9.98 8.32 1.47
C ALA A 13 -10.98 8.67 2.59
N PRO A 14 -11.09 7.86 3.64
CA PRO A 14 -11.95 8.20 4.77
C PRO A 14 -11.40 9.42 5.52
N VAL A 15 -12.19 10.49 5.61
CA VAL A 15 -11.79 11.74 6.26
C VAL A 15 -12.52 11.93 7.59
N SER A 16 -11.78 12.31 8.63
CA SER A 16 -12.29 12.72 9.94
C SER A 16 -11.88 14.17 10.24
N PRO A 17 -12.72 14.97 10.92
CA PRO A 17 -12.32 16.29 11.44
C PRO A 17 -11.11 16.26 12.38
N GLU A 18 -10.80 15.11 12.97
CA GLU A 18 -9.64 14.92 13.86
C GLU A 18 -8.37 14.48 13.13
N ASP A 19 -8.43 14.29 11.80
CA ASP A 19 -7.27 13.90 11.04
C ASP A 19 -6.20 15.01 11.03
N PRO A 20 -4.92 14.66 11.27
CA PRO A 20 -3.86 15.63 11.15
C PRO A 20 -3.72 16.11 9.69
N PRO A 21 -3.17 17.32 9.46
CA PRO A 21 -2.83 17.77 8.12
C PRO A 21 -1.96 16.75 7.39
N GLY A 22 -2.29 16.48 6.12
CA GLY A 22 -1.51 15.58 5.26
C GLY A 22 -1.67 14.09 5.57
N ARG A 23 -2.70 13.68 6.34
CA ARG A 23 -2.93 12.26 6.69
C ARG A 23 -2.88 11.29 5.50
N TRP A 24 -3.30 11.75 4.33
CA TRP A 24 -3.41 10.95 3.10
C TRP A 24 -2.42 11.36 2.01
N ASP A 25 -1.37 12.13 2.35
CA ASP A 25 -0.39 12.62 1.36
C ASP A 25 0.40 11.48 0.68
N ASP A 26 0.45 10.32 1.31
CA ASP A 26 1.09 9.10 0.83
C ASP A 26 0.21 8.25 -0.10
N LEU A 27 -1.08 8.55 -0.22
CA LEU A 27 -1.96 7.88 -1.17
C LEU A 27 -1.69 8.31 -2.62
N ASP A 28 -2.10 7.48 -3.57
CA ASP A 28 -1.96 7.75 -4.99
C ASP A 28 -2.90 8.87 -5.47
N ASP A 29 -2.54 9.49 -6.58
CA ASP A 29 -3.42 10.42 -7.31
C ASP A 29 -4.06 9.70 -8.52
N LEU A 30 -5.29 10.07 -8.88
CA LEU A 30 -6.01 9.48 -10.03
C LEU A 30 -5.18 9.52 -11.33
N LYS A 31 -4.37 10.56 -11.53
CA LYS A 31 -3.50 10.69 -12.70
C LYS A 31 -2.49 9.55 -12.82
N THR A 32 -1.96 9.05 -11.70
CA THR A 32 -1.03 7.90 -11.69
C THR A 32 -1.74 6.62 -12.12
N ILE A 33 -2.97 6.42 -11.65
CA ILE A 33 -3.80 5.28 -12.02
C ILE A 33 -4.15 5.33 -13.50
N GLU A 34 -4.61 6.48 -14.00
CA GLU A 34 -4.93 6.67 -15.42
C GLU A 34 -3.72 6.43 -16.33
N ALA A 35 -2.55 6.94 -15.94
CA ALA A 35 -1.32 6.70 -16.69
C ALA A 35 -0.95 5.21 -16.71
N THR A 36 -1.07 4.53 -15.57
CA THR A 36 -0.79 3.08 -15.47
C THR A 36 -1.76 2.27 -16.33
N LEU A 37 -3.07 2.53 -16.22
CA LEU A 37 -4.09 1.88 -17.04
C LEU A 37 -3.83 2.08 -18.54
N LYS A 38 -3.55 3.32 -18.94
CA LYS A 38 -3.25 3.65 -20.33
C LYS A 38 -2.05 2.86 -20.85
N SER A 39 -0.94 2.82 -20.09
CA SER A 39 0.24 2.06 -20.50
C SER A 39 -0.04 0.56 -20.61
N LEU A 40 -0.82 -0.03 -19.70
CA LEU A 40 -1.20 -1.44 -19.78
C LEU A 40 -2.07 -1.74 -21.00
N VAL A 41 -3.01 -0.85 -21.34
CA VAL A 41 -3.86 -0.97 -22.53
C VAL A 41 -3.03 -0.83 -23.81
N GLU A 42 -2.10 0.12 -23.87
CA GLU A 42 -1.18 0.31 -25.01
C GLU A 42 -0.28 -0.91 -25.24
N LEU A 43 0.04 -1.67 -24.18
CA LEU A 43 0.74 -2.96 -24.25
C LEU A 43 -0.16 -4.14 -24.64
N GLY A 44 -1.45 -3.91 -24.89
CA GLY A 44 -2.41 -4.94 -25.32
C GLY A 44 -3.01 -5.76 -24.18
N HIS A 45 -3.05 -5.23 -22.96
CA HIS A 45 -3.71 -5.86 -21.81
C HIS A 45 -5.11 -5.28 -21.58
N GLU A 46 -6.01 -6.10 -21.02
CA GLU A 46 -7.29 -5.63 -20.48
C GLU A 46 -7.02 -5.16 -19.05
N ALA A 47 -7.05 -3.85 -18.80
CA ALA A 47 -6.73 -3.27 -17.49
C ALA A 47 -7.94 -2.57 -16.87
N LYS A 48 -8.18 -2.80 -15.58
CA LYS A 48 -9.25 -2.13 -14.82
C LYS A 48 -8.77 -1.73 -13.43
N TYR A 49 -9.14 -0.53 -13.00
CA TYR A 49 -8.86 -0.03 -11.66
C TYR A 49 -9.88 -0.56 -10.64
N PHE A 50 -9.37 -0.91 -9.45
CA PHE A 50 -10.16 -1.20 -8.26
C PHE A 50 -9.53 -0.50 -7.05
N PRO A 51 -10.32 0.15 -6.19
CA PRO A 51 -9.82 0.67 -4.93
C PRO A 51 -9.24 -0.44 -4.03
N GLY A 52 -8.13 -0.16 -3.35
CA GLY A 52 -7.46 -1.05 -2.40
C GLY A 52 -8.22 -1.20 -1.08
N VAL A 53 -9.48 -1.65 -1.13
CA VAL A 53 -10.39 -1.79 0.02
C VAL A 53 -11.14 -3.12 -0.02
N ILE A 54 -11.67 -3.52 1.14
CA ILE A 54 -12.37 -4.81 1.29
C ILE A 54 -13.58 -4.94 0.35
N ASP A 55 -14.29 -3.85 0.09
CA ASP A 55 -15.49 -3.84 -0.77
C ASP A 55 -15.17 -4.17 -2.23
N SER A 56 -13.91 -3.99 -2.66
CA SER A 56 -13.48 -4.31 -4.03
C SER A 56 -13.18 -5.79 -4.25
N ILE A 57 -13.12 -6.62 -3.19
CA ILE A 57 -12.70 -8.02 -3.29
C ILE A 57 -13.63 -8.84 -4.17
N GLU A 58 -14.94 -8.68 -4.03
CA GLU A 58 -15.90 -9.44 -4.84
C GLU A 58 -15.84 -9.04 -6.32
N ASP A 59 -15.67 -7.76 -6.61
CA ASP A 59 -15.51 -7.27 -7.98
C ASP A 59 -14.19 -7.74 -8.61
N ILE A 60 -13.11 -7.83 -7.83
CA ILE A 60 -11.83 -8.42 -8.27
C ILE A 60 -12.01 -9.90 -8.61
N LYS A 61 -12.74 -10.67 -7.78
CA LYS A 61 -13.03 -12.09 -8.04
C LYS A 61 -13.87 -12.27 -9.31
N VAL A 62 -14.85 -11.41 -9.54
CA VAL A 62 -15.67 -11.42 -10.77
C VAL A 62 -14.84 -11.06 -12.00
N PHE A 63 -13.96 -10.05 -11.88
CA PHE A 63 -13.07 -9.66 -12.97
C PHE A 63 -12.09 -10.78 -13.34
N ALA A 64 -11.68 -11.57 -12.35
CA ALA A 64 -10.77 -12.71 -12.47
C ALA A 64 -9.46 -12.33 -13.18
N PRO A 65 -8.65 -11.42 -12.59
CA PRO A 65 -7.41 -10.97 -13.20
C PRO A 65 -6.37 -12.10 -13.26
N ASP A 66 -5.56 -12.09 -14.31
CA ASP A 66 -4.36 -12.94 -14.41
C ASP A 66 -3.23 -12.42 -13.50
N LEU A 67 -3.24 -11.11 -13.20
CA LEU A 67 -2.24 -10.39 -12.40
C LEU A 67 -2.87 -9.16 -11.76
N CYS A 68 -2.52 -8.85 -10.51
CA CYS A 68 -2.80 -7.57 -9.90
C CYS A 68 -1.54 -6.67 -9.93
N PHE A 69 -1.63 -5.50 -10.57
CA PHE A 69 -0.67 -4.43 -10.37
C PHE A 69 -1.00 -3.73 -9.05
N ASN A 70 -0.26 -4.05 -7.99
CA ASN A 70 -0.55 -3.55 -6.64
C ASN A 70 0.24 -2.28 -6.31
N SER A 71 -0.49 -1.20 -6.08
CA SER A 71 -0.05 0.09 -5.53
C SER A 71 -0.93 0.49 -4.33
N SER A 72 -1.53 -0.49 -3.65
CA SER A 72 -2.44 -0.21 -2.53
C SER A 72 -1.67 0.11 -1.26
N GLU A 73 -2.03 1.23 -0.66
CA GLU A 73 -1.43 1.79 0.56
C GLU A 73 -2.21 1.39 1.83
N GLY A 74 -3.51 1.12 1.68
CA GLY A 74 -4.46 0.90 2.78
C GLY A 74 -4.73 2.17 3.60
N HIS A 75 -5.71 2.09 4.50
CA HIS A 75 -6.14 3.28 5.29
C HIS A 75 -5.76 3.20 6.77
N TYR A 76 -5.75 2.01 7.37
CA TYR A 76 -5.68 1.86 8.83
C TYR A 76 -4.75 0.74 9.28
N GLY A 77 -4.11 0.97 10.43
CA GLY A 77 -3.23 0.01 11.10
C GLY A 77 -1.78 0.05 10.62
N ASN A 78 -0.87 -0.40 11.48
CA ASN A 78 0.58 -0.36 11.24
C ASN A 78 1.07 -1.34 10.15
N SER A 79 0.17 -2.08 9.52
CA SER A 79 0.43 -3.01 8.43
C SER A 79 -0.49 -2.76 7.23
N ARG A 80 -0.99 -1.52 7.07
CA ARG A 80 -1.99 -1.14 6.05
C ARG A 80 -1.57 -1.54 4.62
N GLU A 81 -0.32 -1.27 4.25
CA GLU A 81 0.23 -1.63 2.93
C GLU A 81 0.27 -3.15 2.68
N ALA A 82 0.27 -3.97 3.73
CA ALA A 82 0.31 -5.44 3.61
C ALA A 82 -1.08 -6.09 3.48
N GLN A 83 -2.17 -5.33 3.67
CA GLN A 83 -3.53 -5.86 3.70
C GLN A 83 -3.96 -6.44 2.35
N ILE A 84 -3.80 -5.68 1.26
CA ILE A 84 -4.13 -6.15 -0.08
C ILE A 84 -3.23 -7.31 -0.52
N PRO A 85 -1.89 -7.27 -0.37
CA PRO A 85 -1.04 -8.43 -0.59
C PRO A 85 -1.52 -9.68 0.14
N ALA A 86 -1.94 -9.57 1.40
CA ALA A 86 -2.43 -10.72 2.18
C ALA A 86 -3.74 -11.28 1.61
N VAL A 87 -4.65 -10.42 1.17
CA VAL A 87 -5.88 -10.84 0.47
C VAL A 87 -5.54 -11.54 -0.85
N LEU A 88 -4.60 -11.01 -1.62
CA LEU A 88 -4.19 -11.60 -2.91
C LEU A 88 -3.48 -12.95 -2.73
N ASP A 89 -2.65 -13.11 -1.69
CA ASP A 89 -2.09 -14.40 -1.27
C ASP A 89 -3.21 -15.42 -0.99
N MET A 90 -4.26 -15.02 -0.28
CA MET A 90 -5.42 -15.88 0.01
C MET A 90 -6.21 -16.25 -1.25
N LEU A 91 -6.41 -15.29 -2.15
CA LEU A 91 -7.09 -15.50 -3.43
C LEU A 91 -6.22 -16.27 -4.43
N ARG A 92 -4.93 -16.44 -4.14
CA ARG A 92 -3.91 -17.05 -5.02
C ARG A 92 -3.80 -16.32 -6.36
N ILE A 93 -3.97 -15.00 -6.34
CA ILE A 93 -3.82 -14.14 -7.52
C ILE A 93 -2.39 -13.58 -7.50
N PRO A 94 -1.58 -13.76 -8.55
CA PRO A 94 -0.26 -13.14 -8.64
C PRO A 94 -0.34 -11.62 -8.59
N TYR A 95 0.66 -10.96 -7.99
CA TYR A 95 0.73 -9.51 -7.94
C TYR A 95 2.15 -8.97 -8.06
N THR A 96 2.25 -7.70 -8.47
CA THR A 96 3.53 -6.97 -8.57
C THR A 96 4.03 -6.49 -7.22
N CYS A 97 5.28 -6.03 -7.16
CA CYS A 97 5.91 -5.46 -5.98
C CYS A 97 6.15 -6.49 -4.86
N ALA A 98 6.34 -6.03 -3.62
CA ALA A 98 6.70 -6.90 -2.51
C ALA A 98 5.48 -7.63 -1.94
N GLY A 99 5.70 -8.87 -1.46
CA GLY A 99 4.69 -9.63 -0.73
C GLY A 99 4.45 -9.11 0.69
N VAL A 100 3.55 -9.76 1.43
CA VAL A 100 3.10 -9.36 2.78
C VAL A 100 4.24 -8.99 3.71
N LEU A 101 5.24 -9.86 3.86
CA LEU A 101 6.39 -9.63 4.75
C LEU A 101 7.25 -8.45 4.28
N GLY A 102 7.41 -8.29 2.97
CA GLY A 102 8.16 -7.18 2.40
C GLY A 102 7.49 -5.84 2.69
N MET A 103 6.18 -5.74 2.45
CA MET A 103 5.41 -4.52 2.75
C MET A 103 5.40 -4.18 4.24
N MET A 104 5.26 -5.19 5.11
CA MET A 104 5.33 -4.96 6.56
C MET A 104 6.70 -4.41 6.99
N LEU A 105 7.79 -4.93 6.42
CA LEU A 105 9.14 -4.48 6.72
C LEU A 105 9.40 -3.07 6.16
N SER A 106 8.91 -2.74 4.96
CA SER A 106 9.14 -1.42 4.35
C SER A 106 8.31 -0.31 4.98
N HIS A 107 7.06 -0.59 5.36
CA HIS A 107 6.15 0.42 5.91
C HIS A 107 6.57 0.85 7.32
N ASN A 108 6.96 -0.10 8.18
CA ASN A 108 7.30 0.20 9.57
C ASN A 108 8.80 0.46 9.75
N LYS A 109 9.19 1.75 9.76
CA LYS A 109 10.59 2.18 9.93
C LYS A 109 11.25 1.67 11.21
N HIS A 110 10.50 1.47 12.30
CA HIS A 110 11.04 0.90 13.54
C HIS A 110 11.50 -0.55 13.30
N ILE A 111 10.61 -1.38 12.77
CA ILE A 111 10.91 -2.79 12.47
C ILE A 111 11.99 -2.89 11.39
N ALA A 112 11.91 -2.08 10.33
CA ALA A 112 12.92 -2.02 9.28
C ALA A 112 14.32 -1.77 9.84
N LYS A 113 14.46 -0.75 10.69
CA LYS A 113 15.75 -0.37 11.29
C LYS A 113 16.30 -1.43 12.24
N ILE A 114 15.44 -2.16 12.95
CA ILE A 114 15.88 -3.32 13.74
C ILE A 114 16.52 -4.36 12.80
N GLN A 115 15.85 -4.72 11.70
CA GLN A 115 16.38 -5.71 10.75
C GLN A 115 17.68 -5.24 10.09
N PHE A 116 17.76 -3.96 9.71
CA PHE A 116 18.98 -3.38 9.13
C PHE A 116 20.15 -3.43 10.12
N ASN A 117 19.94 -3.05 11.38
CA ASN A 117 20.98 -3.11 12.40
C ASN A 117 21.44 -4.56 12.67
N LEU A 118 20.49 -5.52 12.74
CA LEU A 118 20.81 -6.95 12.88
C LEU A 118 21.64 -7.48 11.71
N ALA A 119 21.39 -6.98 10.50
CA ALA A 119 22.16 -7.31 9.30
C ALA A 119 23.48 -6.54 9.17
N GLY A 120 23.85 -5.68 10.13
CA GLY A 120 25.05 -4.85 10.08
C GLY A 120 24.98 -3.68 9.09
N LEU A 121 23.78 -3.33 8.62
CA LEU A 121 23.55 -2.17 7.76
C LEU A 121 23.44 -0.89 8.62
N PRO A 122 24.16 0.19 8.27
CA PRO A 122 24.13 1.41 9.06
C PRO A 122 22.78 2.12 8.95
N THR A 123 22.21 2.51 10.09
CA THR A 123 21.01 3.36 10.15
C THR A 123 21.25 4.53 11.11
N ALA A 124 20.60 5.67 10.87
CA ALA A 124 20.65 6.78 11.81
C ALA A 124 20.08 6.37 13.18
N ARG A 125 20.74 6.80 14.27
CA ARG A 125 20.24 6.62 15.65
C ARG A 125 18.80 7.11 15.74
N TYR A 126 17.95 6.36 16.43
CA TYR A 126 16.52 6.62 16.49
C TYR A 126 15.98 6.26 17.88
N MET A 127 14.82 6.84 18.16
CA MET A 127 13.91 6.39 19.21
C MET A 127 12.50 6.36 18.61
N VAL A 128 11.63 5.53 19.18
CA VAL A 128 10.21 5.50 18.83
C VAL A 128 9.45 6.17 19.94
N VAL A 129 8.56 7.07 19.57
CA VAL A 129 7.77 7.88 20.50
C VAL A 129 6.30 7.69 20.11
N GLU A 130 5.47 7.26 21.06
CA GLU A 130 4.03 7.10 20.85
C GLU A 130 3.23 8.32 21.30
N ASP A 131 3.72 9.05 22.30
CA ASP A 131 3.11 10.26 22.86
C ASP A 131 4.09 11.43 22.80
N ALA A 132 3.61 12.61 22.36
CA ALA A 132 4.43 13.81 22.24
C ALA A 132 5.14 14.20 23.55
N LYS A 133 4.59 13.83 24.72
CA LYS A 133 5.21 14.08 26.03
C LYS A 133 6.51 13.29 26.26
N ASP A 134 6.72 12.21 25.51
CA ASP A 134 7.87 11.31 25.64
C ASP A 134 9.03 11.75 24.72
N ILE A 135 8.88 12.87 24.01
CA ILE A 135 9.95 13.50 23.23
C ILE A 135 10.95 14.13 24.21
N PRO A 136 12.24 13.73 24.21
CA PRO A 136 13.24 14.32 25.10
C PRO A 136 13.43 15.81 24.83
N GLU A 137 13.66 16.59 25.89
CA GLU A 137 14.08 17.99 25.76
C GLU A 137 15.45 18.05 25.06
N SER A 138 15.59 19.02 24.14
CA SER A 138 16.77 19.21 23.27
C SER A 138 17.92 19.94 23.96
#